data_AF-A0A956YXN0-F1
#
_entry.id   AF-A0A956YXN0-F1
#
_cell.length_a   1.000
_cell.length_b   1.000
_cell.length_c   1.000
_cell.angle_alpha   90.00
_cell.angle_beta   90.00
_cell.angle_gamma   90.00
#
_symmetry.space_group_name_H-M   'P 1'
#
loop_
_entity.id
_entity.type
_entity.pdbx_description
1 polymer ?
#
loop_
_entity_poly.entity_id
_entity_poly.type
_entity_poly.pdbx_seq_one_letter_code
_entity_poly.pdbx_strand_id
1 'polypeptide(L)'
;TMYAESEYVRRVALAGGAGYVLKSSADTELIKAIREIANGNSYLTSEATRVLLDDYRERSSTPREPARDDLQILSEREREVLVMTALGYSSKEAGDMLFISPKSVDTYRQRLMEKLHLESRAELVQFALKHGLLESK
;
A
#
# COMPACT_ATOMS: atom_id res chain seq x y z
N THR A 1 -13.39 -22.11 -14.46
CA THR A 1 -13.68 -22.21 -13.01
C THR A 1 -12.45 -22.01 -12.10
N MET A 2 -11.21 -21.94 -12.61
CA MET A 2 -9.98 -21.66 -11.84
C MET A 2 -9.90 -20.26 -11.19
N TYR A 3 -10.44 -19.22 -11.83
CA TYR A 3 -10.37 -17.83 -11.33
C TYR A 3 -11.17 -17.58 -10.05
N ALA A 4 -12.20 -18.38 -9.78
CA ALA A 4 -12.97 -18.24 -8.54
C ALA A 4 -12.18 -18.78 -7.34
N GLU A 5 -11.43 -19.87 -7.52
CA GLU A 5 -10.70 -20.53 -6.43
C GLU A 5 -9.51 -19.72 -5.91
N SER A 6 -8.83 -18.95 -6.77
CA SER A 6 -7.73 -18.05 -6.36
C SER A 6 -8.20 -16.90 -5.47
N GLU A 7 -9.41 -16.37 -5.72
CA GLU A 7 -9.98 -15.29 -4.91
C GLU A 7 -10.35 -15.76 -3.49
N TYR A 8 -10.81 -17.02 -3.36
CA TYR A 8 -11.11 -17.63 -2.07
C TYR A 8 -9.84 -17.89 -1.24
N VAL A 9 -8.76 -18.38 -1.86
CA VAL A 9 -7.45 -18.55 -1.19
C VAL A 9 -7.00 -17.24 -0.56
N ARG A 10 -7.11 -16.14 -1.32
CA ARG A 10 -6.72 -14.80 -0.87
C ARG A 10 -7.53 -14.33 0.33
N ARG A 11 -8.86 -14.48 0.31
CA ARG A 11 -9.73 -14.07 1.42
C ARG A 11 -9.45 -14.89 2.69
N VAL A 12 -9.21 -16.19 2.55
CA VAL A 12 -8.89 -17.08 3.68
C VAL A 12 -7.53 -16.74 4.27
N ALA A 13 -6.52 -16.48 3.45
CA ALA A 13 -5.19 -16.07 3.92
C ALA A 13 -5.23 -14.73 4.65
N LEU A 14 -5.92 -13.72 4.10
CA LEU A 14 -6.06 -12.40 4.74
C LEU A 14 -6.88 -12.44 6.05
N ALA A 15 -7.79 -13.41 6.19
CA ALA A 15 -8.54 -13.64 7.41
C ALA A 15 -7.76 -14.43 8.49
N GLY A 16 -6.49 -14.77 8.24
CA GLY A 16 -5.66 -15.55 9.17
C GLY A 16 -5.88 -17.06 9.11
N GLY A 17 -6.39 -17.57 7.98
CA GLY A 17 -6.57 -19.00 7.76
C GLY A 17 -5.24 -19.74 7.76
N ALA A 18 -5.10 -20.72 8.65
CA ALA A 18 -3.87 -21.51 8.82
C ALA A 18 -3.61 -22.55 7.71
N GLY A 19 -4.54 -22.72 6.76
CA GLY A 19 -4.33 -23.57 5.59
C GLY A 19 -5.49 -23.60 4.60
N TYR A 20 -5.18 -24.01 3.37
CA TYR A 20 -6.14 -24.13 2.26
C TYR A 20 -5.85 -25.39 1.45
N VAL A 21 -6.87 -26.24 1.27
CA VAL A 21 -6.78 -27.50 0.51
C VAL A 21 -7.81 -27.47 -0.61
N LEU A 22 -7.36 -27.71 -1.84
CA LEU A 22 -8.23 -27.77 -3.01
C LEU A 22 -9.03 -29.07 -3.02
N LYS A 23 -10.26 -29.00 -3.52
CA LYS A 23 -11.19 -30.13 -3.57
C LYS A 23 -10.66 -31.32 -4.40
N SER A 24 -9.77 -31.06 -5.36
CA SER A 24 -9.09 -32.06 -6.20
C SER A 24 -7.95 -32.81 -5.50
N SER A 25 -7.42 -32.29 -4.39
CA SER A 25 -6.28 -32.85 -3.64
C SER A 25 -6.69 -33.32 -2.24
N ALA A 26 -7.98 -33.27 -1.92
CA ALA A 26 -8.53 -33.54 -0.59
C ALA A 26 -8.29 -34.99 -0.12
N ASP A 27 -8.20 -35.95 -1.03
CA ASP A 27 -8.14 -37.37 -0.67
C ASP A 27 -6.79 -37.78 -0.04
N THR A 28 -5.70 -37.07 -0.35
CA THR A 28 -4.35 -37.44 0.12
C THR A 28 -3.65 -36.33 0.91
N GLU A 29 -4.01 -35.06 0.70
CA GLU A 29 -3.34 -33.91 1.33
C GLU A 29 -4.10 -33.36 2.54
N LEU A 30 -5.41 -33.61 2.65
CA LEU A 30 -6.23 -33.08 3.76
C LEU A 30 -5.77 -33.59 5.13
N ILE A 31 -5.46 -34.89 5.24
CA ILE A 31 -4.99 -35.48 6.51
C ILE A 31 -3.61 -34.91 6.89
N LYS A 32 -2.74 -34.66 5.91
CA LYS A 32 -1.43 -34.03 6.14
C LYS A 32 -1.60 -32.57 6.58
N ALA A 33 -2.48 -31.83 5.92
CA ALA A 33 -2.79 -30.44 6.25
C ALA A 33 -3.29 -30.28 7.70
N ILE A 34 -4.22 -31.15 8.13
CA ILE A 34 -4.76 -31.12 9.50
C ILE A 34 -3.66 -31.38 10.53
N ARG A 35 -2.76 -32.35 10.27
CA ARG A 35 -1.66 -32.67 11.20
C ARG A 35 -0.64 -31.55 11.30
N GLU A 36 -0.28 -30.92 10.19
CA GLU A 36 0.65 -29.78 10.18
C GLU A 36 0.07 -28.57 10.93
N ILE A 37 -1.20 -28.26 10.70
CA ILE A 37 -1.90 -27.17 11.41
C ILE A 37 -2.03 -27.48 12.90
N ALA A 38 -2.31 -28.73 13.27
CA ALA A 38 -2.36 -29.16 14.67
C ALA A 38 -0.99 -29.03 15.39
N ASN A 39 0.11 -29.10 14.64
CA ASN A 39 1.47 -28.88 15.16
C ASN A 39 1.87 -27.39 15.18
N GLY A 40 0.97 -26.48 14.79
CA GLY A 40 1.22 -25.04 14.73
C GLY A 40 1.87 -24.57 13.43
N ASN A 41 2.03 -25.44 12.43
CA ASN A 41 2.58 -25.11 11.13
C ASN A 41 1.47 -24.69 10.16
N SER A 42 1.76 -23.75 9.26
CA SER A 42 0.84 -23.42 8.17
C SER A 42 1.00 -24.41 7.03
N TYR A 43 -0.11 -24.95 6.51
CA TYR A 43 -0.08 -25.89 5.38
C TYR A 43 -0.77 -25.28 4.15
N LEU A 44 0.03 -25.01 3.12
CA LEU A 44 -0.44 -24.50 1.84
C LEU A 44 -0.07 -25.52 0.76
N THR A 45 -1.04 -25.90 -0.07
CA THR A 45 -0.78 -26.72 -1.26
C THR A 45 0.13 -25.97 -2.23
N SER A 46 0.87 -26.69 -3.09
CA SER A 46 1.82 -26.07 -4.04
C SER A 46 1.13 -25.07 -4.98
N GLU A 47 -0.13 -25.31 -5.34
CA GLU A 47 -0.94 -24.40 -6.17
C GLU A 47 -1.37 -23.15 -5.40
N ALA A 48 -1.85 -23.29 -4.15
CA ALA A 48 -2.18 -22.15 -3.30
C ALA A 48 -0.93 -21.30 -2.97
N THR A 49 0.20 -21.96 -2.74
CA THR A 49 1.51 -21.32 -2.55
C THR A 49 1.91 -20.53 -3.78
N ARG A 50 1.73 -21.08 -4.99
CA ARG A 50 2.01 -20.38 -6.25
C ARG A 50 1.13 -19.15 -6.44
N VAL A 51 -0.17 -19.26 -6.18
CA VAL A 51 -1.10 -18.12 -6.24
C VAL A 51 -0.72 -17.04 -5.22
N LEU A 52 -0.36 -17.41 -4.00
CA LEU A 52 0.08 -16.46 -2.97
C LEU A 52 1.44 -15.84 -3.29
N LEU A 53 2.38 -16.60 -3.87
CA LEU A 53 3.66 -16.07 -4.34
C LEU A 53 3.48 -15.15 -5.54
N ASP A 54 2.58 -15.46 -6.46
CA ASP A 54 2.28 -14.61 -7.61
C ASP A 54 1.57 -13.33 -7.15
N ASP A 55 0.61 -13.39 -6.22
CA ASP A 55 0.01 -12.20 -5.56
C ASP A 55 1.06 -11.42 -4.75
N TYR A 56 1.97 -12.09 -4.04
CA TYR A 56 3.05 -11.42 -3.34
C TYR A 56 4.03 -10.75 -4.30
N ARG A 57 4.31 -11.35 -5.47
CA ARG A 57 5.18 -10.78 -6.50
C ARG A 57 4.52 -9.59 -7.20
N GLU A 58 3.22 -9.69 -7.53
CA GLU A 58 2.43 -8.56 -8.02
C GLU A 58 2.37 -7.45 -6.98
N ARG A 59 2.17 -7.79 -5.70
CA ARG A 59 2.19 -6.83 -4.58
C ARG A 59 3.57 -6.28 -4.25
N SER A 60 4.66 -6.99 -4.57
CA SER A 60 6.02 -6.47 -4.46
C SER A 60 6.39 -5.57 -5.64
N SER A 61 5.62 -5.65 -6.72
CA SER A 61 5.66 -4.74 -7.87
C SER A 61 4.77 -3.52 -7.66
N THR A 62 3.93 -3.52 -6.63
CA THR A 62 3.24 -2.33 -6.10
C THR A 62 3.94 -1.85 -4.84
N PRO A 63 4.26 -0.56 -4.66
CA PRO A 63 4.83 -0.08 -3.41
C PRO A 63 3.90 -0.42 -2.23
N ARG A 64 4.42 -1.27 -1.34
CA ARG A 64 4.00 -1.57 0.05
C ARG A 64 3.01 -0.51 0.56
N GLU A 65 1.80 -0.89 1.01
CA GLU A 65 0.87 0.06 1.64
C GLU A 65 1.63 0.95 2.63
N PRO A 66 1.78 2.25 2.33
CA PRO A 66 2.48 3.12 3.24
C PRO A 66 1.50 4.20 3.72
N ALA A 67 0.23 3.84 3.93
CA ALA A 67 -0.85 4.82 4.01
C ALA A 67 -0.82 5.69 5.29
N ARG A 68 -0.04 5.32 6.31
CA ARG A 68 0.04 6.07 7.59
C ARG A 68 1.44 6.48 8.01
N ASP A 69 2.46 5.65 7.78
CA ASP A 69 3.83 5.96 8.20
C ASP A 69 4.47 7.08 7.38
N ASP A 70 4.21 7.16 6.07
CA ASP A 70 4.85 8.16 5.21
C ASP A 70 4.47 9.61 5.58
N LEU A 71 3.24 9.82 6.05
CA LEU A 71 2.83 11.13 6.55
C LEU A 71 3.52 11.46 7.88
N GLN A 72 3.82 10.47 8.72
CA GLN A 72 4.50 10.72 10.00
C GLN A 72 5.95 11.21 9.82
N ILE A 73 6.60 10.89 8.69
CA ILE A 73 7.94 11.35 8.34
C ILE A 73 7.98 12.86 8.02
N LEU A 74 6.84 13.43 7.62
CA LEU A 74 6.72 14.84 7.30
C LEU A 74 6.52 15.70 8.55
N SER A 75 7.17 16.84 8.60
CA SER A 75 6.82 17.90 9.54
C SER A 75 5.45 18.50 9.21
N GLU A 76 4.87 19.21 10.17
CA GLU A 76 3.59 19.91 9.98
C GLU A 76 3.64 20.89 8.80
N ARG A 77 4.73 21.68 8.68
CA ARG A 77 4.93 22.60 7.55
C ARG A 77 5.07 21.89 6.20
N GLU A 78 5.73 20.74 6.16
CA GLU A 78 5.82 19.94 4.93
C GLU A 78 4.46 19.39 4.51
N ARG A 79 3.61 19.01 5.47
CA ARG A 79 2.22 18.59 5.19
C ARG A 79 1.37 19.72 4.65
N GLU A 80 1.44 20.90 5.25
CA GLU A 80 0.75 22.09 4.74
C GLU A 80 1.16 22.38 3.29
N VAL A 81 2.46 22.41 3.01
CA VAL A 81 2.99 22.66 1.66
C VAL A 81 2.60 21.55 0.67
N LEU A 82 2.54 20.30 1.12
CA LEU A 82 2.06 19.18 0.31
C LEU A 82 0.62 19.42 -0.13
N VAL A 83 -0.29 19.74 0.81
CA VAL A 83 -1.70 20.00 0.50
C VAL A 83 -1.84 21.16 -0.48
N MET A 84 -1.13 22.27 -0.25
CA MET A 84 -1.19 23.43 -1.15
C MET A 84 -0.70 23.11 -2.57
N THR A 85 0.41 22.36 -2.67
CA THR A 85 0.98 21.96 -3.95
C THR A 85 0.04 21.02 -4.70
N ALA A 86 -0.60 20.10 -3.97
CA ALA A 86 -1.54 19.12 -4.50
C ALA A 86 -2.85 19.77 -4.97
N LEU A 87 -3.31 20.83 -4.30
CA LEU A 87 -4.48 21.64 -4.69
C LEU A 87 -4.25 22.53 -5.92
N GLY A 88 -3.01 22.70 -6.35
CA GLY A 88 -2.72 23.49 -7.55
C GLY A 88 -1.97 24.79 -7.31
N TYR A 89 -1.85 25.26 -6.05
CA TYR A 89 -1.31 26.58 -5.75
C TYR A 89 0.16 26.75 -6.15
N SER A 90 0.50 27.93 -6.64
CA SER A 90 1.87 28.36 -6.90
C SER A 90 2.63 28.61 -5.59
N SER A 91 3.98 28.65 -5.64
CA SER A 91 4.80 28.97 -4.47
C SER A 91 4.46 30.34 -3.87
N LYS A 92 4.00 31.28 -4.70
CA LYS A 92 3.57 32.60 -4.26
C LYS A 92 2.27 32.54 -3.47
N GLU A 93 1.24 31.92 -4.05
CA GLU A 93 -0.08 31.77 -3.40
C GLU A 93 0.02 30.95 -2.11
N ALA A 94 0.76 29.85 -2.15
CA ALA A 94 1.00 29.03 -0.97
C ALA A 94 1.78 29.81 0.12
N GLY A 95 2.73 30.65 -0.28
CA GLY A 95 3.48 31.52 0.65
C GLY A 95 2.58 32.55 1.32
N ASP A 96 1.69 33.18 0.55
CA ASP A 96 0.72 34.16 1.05
C ASP A 96 -0.27 33.51 2.04
N MET A 97 -0.74 32.30 1.75
CA MET A 97 -1.68 31.57 2.62
C MET A 97 -1.02 30.99 3.89
N LEU A 98 0.24 30.57 3.81
CA LEU A 98 0.99 29.99 4.93
C LEU A 98 1.82 31.04 5.71
N PHE A 99 1.77 32.31 5.30
CA PHE A 99 2.53 33.43 5.85
C PHE A 99 4.06 33.20 5.84
N ILE A 100 4.58 32.62 4.76
CA ILE A 100 6.00 32.34 4.56
C ILE A 100 6.48 32.80 3.18
N SER A 101 7.79 32.97 3.00
CA SER A 101 8.33 33.38 1.71
C SER A 101 8.12 32.30 0.63
N PRO A 102 7.91 32.66 -0.65
CA PRO A 102 7.81 31.69 -1.74
C PRO A 102 9.03 30.74 -1.81
N LYS A 103 10.22 31.28 -1.50
CA LYS A 103 11.47 30.52 -1.41
C LYS A 103 11.44 29.46 -0.31
N SER A 104 10.79 29.75 0.82
CA SER A 104 10.58 28.79 1.91
C SER A 104 9.64 27.67 1.47
N VAL A 105 8.57 28.00 0.74
CA VAL A 105 7.65 26.99 0.16
C VAL A 105 8.41 26.04 -0.77
N ASP A 106 9.26 26.57 -1.66
CA ASP A 106 10.07 25.74 -2.56
C ASP A 106 11.02 24.82 -1.78
N THR A 107 11.60 25.32 -0.69
CA THR A 107 12.48 24.54 0.19
C THR A 107 11.72 23.39 0.87
N TYR A 108 10.53 23.65 1.41
CA TYR A 108 9.69 22.60 1.99
C TYR A 108 9.22 21.60 0.93
N ARG A 109 8.90 22.06 -0.28
CA ARG A 109 8.53 21.18 -1.39
C ARG A 109 9.68 20.27 -1.81
N GLN A 110 10.90 20.78 -1.87
CA GLN A 110 12.05 19.93 -2.16
C GLN A 110 12.24 18.86 -1.08
N ARG A 111 12.20 19.25 0.21
CA ARG A 111 12.39 18.32 1.33
C ARG A 111 11.30 17.26 1.41
N LEU A 112 10.04 17.61 1.19
CA LEU A 112 8.96 16.62 1.20
C LEU A 112 9.08 15.65 0.02
N MET A 113 9.47 16.12 -1.16
CA MET A 113 9.69 15.26 -2.34
C MET A 113 10.85 14.28 -2.10
N GLU A 114 11.95 14.75 -1.49
CA GLU A 114 13.08 13.90 -1.10
C GLU A 114 12.69 12.85 -0.05
N LYS A 115 11.94 13.25 0.99
CA LYS A 115 11.49 12.35 2.07
C LYS A 115 10.49 11.29 1.59
N LEU A 116 9.63 11.65 0.65
CA LEU A 116 8.63 10.75 0.08
C LEU A 116 9.13 10.01 -1.18
N HIS A 117 10.38 10.26 -1.59
CA HIS A 117 10.97 9.71 -2.82
C HIS A 117 10.10 9.95 -4.06
N LEU A 118 9.57 11.17 -4.19
CA LEU A 118 8.75 11.61 -5.31
C LEU A 118 9.59 12.44 -6.27
N GLU A 119 9.41 12.24 -7.56
CA GLU A 119 10.17 12.94 -8.61
C GLU A 119 9.31 13.96 -9.36
N SER A 120 7.99 13.76 -9.38
CA SER A 120 7.07 14.62 -10.13
C SER A 120 5.93 15.19 -9.31
N ARG A 121 5.42 16.35 -9.74
CA ARG A 121 4.20 16.95 -9.18
C ARG A 121 2.99 16.01 -9.32
N ALA A 122 2.94 15.22 -10.40
CA ALA A 122 1.87 14.26 -10.62
C ALA A 122 1.88 13.15 -9.55
N GLU A 123 3.06 12.65 -9.19
CA GLU A 123 3.20 11.69 -8.09
C GLU A 123 2.79 12.28 -6.74
N LEU A 124 3.12 13.54 -6.46
CA LEU A 124 2.67 14.23 -5.25
C LEU A 124 1.14 14.30 -5.17
N VAL A 125 0.47 14.62 -6.27
CA VAL A 125 -1.00 14.64 -6.32
C VAL A 125 -1.59 13.25 -6.10
N GLN A 126 -1.04 12.22 -6.76
CA GLN A 126 -1.46 10.83 -6.54
C GLN A 126 -1.25 10.39 -5.08
N PHE A 127 -0.12 10.78 -4.49
CA PHE A 127 0.17 10.54 -3.07
C PHE A 127 -0.87 11.22 -2.18
N ALA A 128 -1.18 12.50 -2.41
CA ALA A 128 -2.18 13.21 -1.62
C ALA A 128 -3.58 12.57 -1.71
N LEU A 129 -3.98 12.09 -2.89
CA LEU A 129 -5.25 11.36 -3.09
C LEU A 129 -5.25 10.00 -2.37
N LYS A 130 -4.18 9.21 -2.49
CA LYS A 130 -4.03 7.90 -1.83
C LYS A 130 -4.14 8.00 -0.31
N HIS A 131 -3.70 9.12 0.24
CA HIS A 131 -3.71 9.40 1.68
C HIS A 131 -4.96 10.16 2.16
N GLY A 132 -5.93 10.42 1.29
CA GLY A 132 -7.16 11.13 1.65
C GLY A 132 -6.94 12.58 2.07
N LEU A 133 -5.83 13.20 1.66
CA LEU A 133 -5.53 14.61 1.92
C LEU A 133 -6.27 15.54 0.96
N LEU A 134 -6.79 14.98 -0.14
CA LEU A 134 -7.65 15.65 -1.11
C LEU A 134 -8.96 14.87 -1.21
N GLU A 135 -10.08 15.58 -1.06
CA GLU A 135 -11.39 15.02 -1.44
C GLU A 135 -11.55 15.13 -2.96
N SER A 136 -11.63 14.00 -3.65
CA SER A 136 -12.19 13.98 -5.00
C SER A 136 -13.68 14.27 -4.85
N LYS A 137 -14.14 15.40 -5.39
CA LYS A 137 -15.56 15.57 -5.71
C LYS A 137 -16.01 14.57 -6.76
#